data_AF-A0A967L7H8-F1
#
_entry.id   AF-A0A967L7H8-F1
#
_cell.length_a   1.000
_cell.length_b   1.000
_cell.length_c   1.000
_cell.angle_alpha   90.00
_cell.angle_beta   90.00
_cell.angle_gamma   90.00
#
_symmetry.space_group_name_H-M   'P 1'
#
loop_
_entity.id
_entity.type
_entity.pdbx_description
1 polymer ?
#
loop_
_entity_poly.entity_id
_entity_poly.type
_entity_poly.pdbx_seq_one_letter_code
_entity_poly.pdbx_strand_id
1 'polypeptide(L)' 'VAEGMIVHTRSALAVEARKAVLEFTLANHPLDCPVCDCAGECKLQEYYVAHSCRPSRFTEHK' A
#
# COMPACT_ATOMS: atom_id res chain seq x y z
N VAL A 1 -20.41 -1.04 -12.72
CA VAL A 1 -20.36 0.38 -13.14
C VAL A 1 -21.75 0.78 -13.56
N ALA A 2 -22.27 1.91 -13.07
CA ALA A 2 -23.59 2.41 -13.43
C ALA A 2 -23.49 3.43 -14.57
N GLU A 3 -24.56 3.61 -15.32
CA GLU A 3 -24.62 4.56 -16.42
C GLU A 3 -24.40 6.00 -15.92
N GLY A 4 -23.50 6.74 -16.56
CA GLY A 4 -23.08 8.09 -16.14
C GLY A 4 -21.97 8.17 -15.07
N MET A 5 -21.44 7.05 -14.58
CA MET A 5 -20.35 7.05 -13.59
C MET A 5 -19.02 7.50 -14.21
N ILE A 6 -18.46 8.63 -13.73
CA ILE A 6 -17.12 9.09 -14.10
C ILE A 6 -16.13 8.68 -13.01
N VAL A 7 -15.12 7.88 -13.37
CA VAL A 7 -14.12 7.34 -12.43
C VAL A 7 -12.78 8.03 -12.62
N HIS A 8 -12.33 8.76 -11.60
CA HIS A 8 -11.01 9.39 -11.58
C HIS A 8 -10.04 8.59 -10.70
N THR A 9 -9.31 7.66 -11.30
CA THR A 9 -8.37 6.76 -10.59
C THR A 9 -7.09 7.45 -10.10
N ARG A 10 -6.75 8.59 -10.70
CA ARG A 10 -5.53 9.38 -10.41
C ARG A 10 -5.82 10.70 -9.70
N SER A 11 -7.03 10.88 -9.15
CA SER A 11 -7.34 12.06 -8.33
C SER A 11 -6.46 12.09 -7.07
N ALA A 12 -6.20 13.28 -6.54
CA ALA A 12 -5.41 13.43 -5.31
C ALA A 12 -6.02 12.62 -4.15
N LEU A 13 -7.36 12.64 -4.02
CA LEU A 13 -8.09 11.84 -3.02
C LEU A 13 -7.83 10.34 -3.20
N ALA A 14 -7.91 9.81 -4.43
CA ALA A 14 -7.67 8.39 -4.68
C ALA A 14 -6.22 7.98 -4.41
N VAL A 15 -5.25 8.85 -4.71
CA VAL A 15 -3.83 8.61 -4.42
C VAL A 15 -3.57 8.57 -2.92
N GLU A 16 -4.08 9.55 -2.17
CA GLU A 16 -3.90 9.60 -0.72
C GLU A 16 -4.63 8.45 -0.01
N ALA A 17 -5.82 8.07 -0.48
CA ALA A 17 -6.53 6.90 0.03
C ALA A 17 -5.72 5.61 -0.14
N ARG A 18 -5.09 5.39 -1.32
CA ARG A 18 -4.23 4.22 -1.54
C ARG A 18 -3.02 4.19 -0.59
N LYS A 19 -2.39 5.34 -0.33
CA LYS A 19 -1.28 5.45 0.62
C LYS A 19 -1.71 5.10 2.04
N ALA A 20 -2.84 5.63 2.49
CA ALA A 20 -3.37 5.34 3.82
C ALA A 20 -3.65 3.84 4.01
N VAL A 21 -4.29 3.20 3.03
CA VAL A 21 -4.56 1.75 3.07
C VAL A 21 -3.26 0.95 3.14
N LEU A 22 -2.26 1.27 2.30
CA LEU A 22 -0.96 0.61 2.34
C LEU A 22 -0.27 0.77 3.68
N GLU A 23 -0.39 1.95 4.30
CA GLU A 23 0.18 2.21 5.61
C GLU A 23 -0.47 1.36 6.70
N PHE A 24 -1.81 1.22 6.69
CA PHE A 24 -2.51 0.35 7.63
C PHE A 24 -2.18 -1.13 7.41
N THR A 25 -2.03 -1.56 6.16
CA THR A 25 -1.59 -2.93 5.84
C THR A 25 -0.19 -3.17 6.39
N LEU A 26 0.75 -2.25 6.17
CA LEU A 26 2.13 -2.37 6.63
C LEU A 26 2.28 -2.15 8.13
N ALA A 27 1.34 -1.48 8.79
CA ALA A 27 1.33 -1.33 10.25
C ALA A 27 1.28 -2.68 10.96
N ASN A 28 0.50 -3.63 10.44
CA ASN A 28 0.34 -4.96 11.03
C ASN A 28 1.07 -6.07 10.24
N HIS A 29 1.70 -5.76 9.11
CA HIS A 29 2.43 -6.75 8.32
C HIS A 29 3.82 -7.03 8.94
N PRO A 30 4.21 -8.32 9.08
CA PRO A 30 5.53 -8.68 9.57
C PRO A 30 6.62 -8.19 8.63
N LEU A 31 7.79 -7.86 9.18
CA LEU A 31 8.96 -7.39 8.42
C LEU A 31 9.82 -8.57 7.93
N ASP A 32 9.16 -9.64 7.51
CA ASP A 32 9.78 -10.92 7.18
C ASP A 32 10.12 -11.06 5.70
N CYS A 33 10.23 -9.94 4.97
CA CYS A 33 10.55 -9.94 3.55
C CYS A 33 11.80 -10.78 3.20
N PRO A 34 12.90 -10.82 3.97
CA PRO A 34 14.07 -11.65 3.64
C PRO A 34 13.84 -13.16 3.70
N VAL A 35 12.82 -13.61 4.44
CA VAL A 35 12.47 -15.03 4.62
C VAL A 35 11.15 -15.40 3.95
N CYS A 36 10.48 -14.42 3.33
CA CYS A 36 9.22 -14.62 2.63
C CYS A 36 9.50 -15.20 1.24
N ASP A 37 8.89 -16.35 0.92
CA ASP A 37 9.04 -17.00 -0.38
C ASP A 37 8.53 -16.14 -1.56
N CYS A 38 7.63 -15.20 -1.28
CA CYS A 38 7.09 -14.27 -2.28
C CYS A 38 7.92 -12.99 -2.42
N ALA A 39 9.06 -12.87 -1.73
CA ALA A 39 9.92 -11.70 -1.83
C ALA A 39 10.42 -11.50 -3.28
N GLY A 40 10.32 -10.27 -3.79
CA GLY A 40 10.67 -9.95 -5.18
C GLY A 40 9.51 -10.03 -6.17
N GLU A 41 8.48 -10.83 -5.90
CA GLU A 41 7.23 -10.88 -6.68
C GLU A 41 6.00 -10.40 -5.88
N CYS A 42 6.22 -10.00 -4.62
CA CYS A 42 5.18 -9.56 -3.71
C CYS A 42 4.52 -8.26 -4.22
N LYS A 43 3.21 -8.33 -4.53
CA LYS A 43 2.42 -7.16 -4.95
C LYS A 43 2.37 -6.06 -3.90
N LEU A 44 2.42 -6.41 -2.61
CA LEU A 44 2.49 -5.40 -1.56
C LEU A 44 3.79 -4.60 -1.64
N GLN A 45 4.91 -5.26 -1.95
CA GLN A 45 6.20 -4.62 -2.15
C GLN A 45 6.16 -3.71 -3.39
N GLU A 46 5.62 -4.19 -4.51
CA GLU A 46 5.44 -3.39 -5.73
C GLU A 46 4.60 -2.12 -5.46
N TYR A 47 3.45 -2.27 -4.79
CA TYR A 47 2.58 -1.13 -4.48
C TYR A 47 3.20 -0.16 -3.48
N TYR A 48 3.94 -0.65 -2.50
CA TYR A 48 4.66 0.21 -1.56
C TYR A 48 5.69 1.07 -2.29
N VAL A 49 6.49 0.48 -3.18
CA VAL A 49 7.48 1.22 -3.98
C VAL A 49 6.78 2.21 -4.93
N ALA A 50 5.67 1.81 -5.55
CA ALA A 50 4.97 2.64 -6.52
C ALA A 50 4.17 3.81 -5.90
N HIS A 51 3.69 3.70 -4.65
CA HIS A 51 2.71 4.64 -4.11
C HIS A 51 3.06 5.26 -2.76
N SER A 52 3.78 4.57 -1.87
CA SER A 52 4.01 5.05 -0.50
C SER A 52 5.46 5.45 -0.26
N CYS A 53 6.42 4.59 -0.66
CA CYS A 53 7.89 4.77 -0.59
C CYS A 53 8.38 5.62 0.59
N ARG A 54 7.76 5.43 1.76
CA ARG A 54 7.98 6.22 2.97
C ARG A 54 8.02 5.29 4.17
N PRO A 55 8.97 5.51 5.10
CA PRO A 55 9.06 4.70 6.31
C PRO A 55 7.76 4.74 7.11
N SER A 56 7.45 3.62 7.77
CA SER A 56 6.30 3.50 8.67
C SER A 56 6.34 4.57 9.75
N ARG A 57 5.20 5.22 10.02
CA ARG A 57 5.03 6.13 11.17
C ARG A 57 4.72 5.38 12.46
N PHE A 58 4.35 4.10 12.37
CA PHE A 58 4.03 3.27 13.52
C PHE A 58 5.31 2.76 14.17
N THR A 59 5.51 3.14 15.44
CA THR A 59 6.62 2.70 16.31
C THR A 59 6.20 1.65 17.33
N GLU A 60 4.92 1.28 17.35
CA GLU A 60 4.38 0.24 18.22
C GLU A 60 4.90 -1.15 17.82
N HIS A 61 4.90 -2.07 18.78
CA HIS A 61 5.26 -3.45 18.51
C HIS A 61 4.19 -4.10 17.63
N LYS A 62 4.61 -4.64 16.49
CA LYS A 62 3.76 -5.41 15.59
C LYS A 62 3.52 -6.81 16.11
#